data_AF-A0A7X0CA35-F1
#
_entry.id   AF-A0A7X0CA35-F1
#
_cell.length_a   1.000
_cell.length_b   1.000
_cell.length_c   1.000
_cell.angle_alpha   90.00
_cell.angle_beta   90.00
_cell.angle_gamma   90.00
#
_symmetry.space_group_name_H-M   'P 1'
#
loop_
_entity.id
_entity.type
_entity.pdbx_description
1 polymer ?
#
loop_
_entity_poly.entity_id
_entity_poly.type
_entity_poly.pdbx_seq_one_letter_code
_entity_poly.pdbx_strand_id
1 'polypeptide(L)' 'MVLLMELRHHISAIAPGDMVHLIAHDPAAPLDLAAWCHLTGHTYLGQVPGDQPTYAVRVEAGALTTEPRSPWRRRQTPT' A
#
# COMPACT_ATOMS: atom_id res chain seq x y z
N MET A 1 0.82 -12.50 -3.24
CA MET A 1 -0.49 -12.07 -2.70
C MET A 1 -0.55 -11.74 -1.21
N VAL A 2 0.42 -12.10 -0.35
CA VAL A 2 0.41 -11.72 1.09
C VAL A 2 0.84 -10.25 1.30
N LEU A 3 1.67 -9.73 0.38
CA LEU A 3 2.24 -8.37 0.42
C LEU A 3 1.21 -7.27 0.73
N LEU A 4 0.14 -7.18 -0.06
CA LEU A 4 -0.87 -6.13 0.12
C LEU A 4 -1.67 -6.28 1.41
N MET A 5 -1.83 -7.50 1.92
CA MET A 5 -2.54 -7.75 3.17
C MET A 5 -1.71 -7.27 4.37
N GLU A 6 -0.41 -7.56 4.36
CA GLU A 6 0.54 -7.07 5.35
C GLU A 6 0.68 -5.55 5.28
N LEU A 7 0.86 -5.00 4.08
CA LEU A 7 0.98 -3.55 3.89
C LEU A 7 -0.26 -2.82 4.41
N ARG A 8 -1.47 -3.29 4.08
CA ARG A 8 -2.73 -2.71 4.58
C ARG A 8 -2.81 -2.76 6.11
N HIS A 9 -2.38 -3.87 6.72
CA HIS A 9 -2.38 -4.00 8.17
C HIS A 9 -1.48 -2.95 8.82
N HIS A 10 -0.25 -2.79 8.32
CA HIS A 10 0.72 -1.83 8.84
C HIS A 10 0.26 -0.38 8.61
N ILE A 11 -0.17 -0.04 7.40
CA ILE A 11 -0.63 1.32 7.06
C ILE A 11 -1.82 1.76 7.91
N SER A 12 -2.69 0.84 8.35
CA SER A 12 -3.85 1.21 9.18
C SER A 12 -3.51 1.80 10.55
N ALA A 13 -2.25 1.68 11.00
CA ALA A 13 -1.76 2.24 12.25
C ALA A 13 -0.83 3.46 12.07
N ILE A 14 -0.62 3.93 10.83
CA ILE A 14 0.36 4.96 10.48
C ILE A 14 -0.34 6.31 10.23
N ALA A 15 0.31 7.40 10.62
CA ALA A 15 -0.26 8.73 10.43
C ALA A 15 -0.22 9.15 8.94
N PRO A 16 -1.22 9.91 8.47
CA PRO A 16 -1.14 10.53 7.15
C PRO A 16 0.10 11.42 6.98
N GLY A 17 0.74 11.35 5.82
CA GLY A 17 1.98 12.04 5.51
C GLY A 17 3.23 11.18 5.72
N ASP A 18 3.14 10.13 6.53
CA ASP A 18 4.25 9.20 6.75
C ASP A 18 4.54 8.34 5.52
N MET A 19 5.79 7.88 5.44
CA MET A 19 6.29 7.04 4.36
C MET A 19 6.59 5.63 4.86
N VAL A 20 6.08 4.64 4.14
CA VAL A 20 6.38 3.23 4.35
C VAL A 20 7.40 2.79 3.31
N HIS A 21 8.54 2.32 3.79
CA HIS A 21 9.52 1.58 2.98
C HIS A 21 9.30 0.10 3.19
N LEU A 22 9.03 -0.62 2.11
CA LEU A 22 8.78 -2.06 2.16
C LEU A 22 9.72 -2.80 1.22
N ILE A 23 10.27 -3.92 1.67
CA ILE A 23 11.14 -4.77 0.87
C ILE A 23 10.30 -5.89 0.28
N ALA A 24 10.32 -6.05 -1.04
CA ALA A 24 9.59 -7.11 -1.73
C ALA A 24 10.43 -7.69 -2.87
N HIS A 25 10.64 -9.01 -2.85
CA HIS A 25 11.40 -9.71 -3.89
C HIS A 25 10.51 -10.24 -5.02
N ASP A 26 9.19 -10.10 -4.90
CA ASP A 26 8.23 -10.50 -5.92
C ASP A 26 8.30 -9.52 -7.10
N PRO A 27 8.58 -9.97 -8.33
CA PRO A 27 8.64 -9.09 -9.51
C PRO A 27 7.32 -8.39 -9.82
N ALA A 28 6.19 -8.89 -9.31
CA ALA A 28 4.89 -8.23 -9.46
C ALA A 28 4.69 -7.03 -8.50
N ALA A 29 5.53 -6.89 -7.45
CA ALA A 29 5.35 -5.90 -6.40
C ALA A 29 5.20 -4.45 -6.92
N PRO A 30 6.01 -3.96 -7.87
CA PRO A 30 5.87 -2.59 -8.38
C PRO A 30 4.48 -2.32 -8.98
N LEU A 31 3.95 -3.28 -9.73
CA LEU A 31 2.65 -3.16 -10.39
C LEU A 31 1.51 -3.22 -9.36
N ASP A 32 1.57 -4.20 -8.45
CA ASP A 32 0.57 -4.38 -7.40
C ASP A 32 0.50 -3.17 -6.45
N LEU A 33 1.65 -2.62 -6.06
CA LEU A 33 1.72 -1.42 -5.22
C LEU A 33 1.15 -0.20 -5.94
N ALA A 34 1.51 0.01 -7.21
CA ALA A 34 0.98 1.12 -8.00
C ALA A 34 -0.55 1.02 -8.15
N ALA A 35 -1.06 -0.16 -8.47
CA ALA A 35 -2.49 -0.41 -8.62
C ALA A 35 -3.24 -0.22 -7.28
N TRP A 36 -2.69 -0.73 -6.18
CA TRP A 36 -3.30 -0.61 -4.87
C TRP A 36 -3.28 0.83 -4.36
N CYS A 37 -2.18 1.56 -4.56
CA CYS A 37 -2.09 2.98 -4.23
C CYS A 37 -3.12 3.80 -5.02
N HIS A 38 -3.26 3.54 -6.32
CA HIS A 38 -4.31 4.18 -7.14
C HIS A 38 -5.73 3.85 -6.64
N LEU A 39 -5.98 2.58 -6.28
CA LEU A 39 -7.27 2.15 -5.76
C LEU A 39 -7.64 2.84 -4.45
N THR A 40 -6.67 3.02 -3.56
CA THR A 40 -6.85 3.52 -2.19
C THR A 40 -6.65 5.02 -2.06
N GLY A 41 -5.97 5.67 -3.01
CA GLY A 41 -5.59 7.07 -2.90
C GLY A 41 -4.28 7.32 -2.13
N HIS A 42 -3.52 6.28 -1.81
CA HIS A 42 -2.13 6.41 -1.37
C HIS A 42 -1.22 6.80 -2.55
N THR A 43 -0.03 7.30 -2.25
CA THR A 43 0.95 7.64 -3.29
C THR A 43 2.05 6.59 -3.36
N TYR A 44 2.16 5.89 -4.48
CA TYR A 44 3.33 5.07 -4.79
C TYR A 44 4.47 5.96 -5.30
N LEU A 45 5.62 5.93 -4.62
CA LEU A 45 6.78 6.77 -4.94
C LEU A 45 7.85 6.04 -5.77
N GLY A 46 7.63 4.75 -6.06
CA GLY A 46 8.57 3.94 -6.81
C GLY A 46 9.55 3.16 -5.95
N GLN A 47 10.54 2.58 -6.61
CA GLN A 47 11.64 1.89 -5.96
C GLN A 47 12.65 2.90 -5.43
N VAL A 48 13.12 2.70 -4.20
CA VAL A 48 14.19 3.50 -3.60
C VAL A 48 15.55 2.82 -3.82
N PRO A 49 16.64 3.58 -4.04
CA PRO A 49 17.97 3.01 -4.17
C PRO A 49 18.41 2.26 -2.90
N GLY A 50 19.10 1.14 -3.07
CA GLY A 50 19.64 0.34 -1.98
C GLY A 50 19.96 -1.09 -2.42
N ASP A 51 20.51 -1.88 -1.50
CA ASP A 51 20.94 -3.26 -1.77
C ASP A 51 19.77 -4.26 -1.85
N GLN A 52 18.57 -3.85 -1.44
CA GLN A 52 17.36 -4.66 -1.43
C GLN A 52 16.25 -4.01 -2.28
N PRO A 53 15.37 -4.80 -2.91
CA PRO A 53 14.25 -4.29 -3.69
C PRO A 53 13.22 -3.62 -2.79
N THR A 54 13.45 -2.33 -2.52
CA THR A 54 12.71 -1.53 -1.55
C THR A 54 11.82 -0.53 -2.27
N TYR A 55 10.58 -0.42 -1.85
CA TYR A 55 9.57 0.42 -2.48
C TYR A 55 8.97 1.39 -1.46
N ALA A 56 8.74 2.62 -1.89
CA ALA A 56 8.19 3.68 -1.05
C ALA A 56 6.72 3.95 -1.36
N VAL A 57 5.91 4.02 -0.30
CA VAL A 57 4.50 4.42 -0.35
C VAL A 57 4.28 5.51 0.68
N ARG A 58 3.60 6.60 0.30
CA ARG A 58 3.16 7.65 1.23
C ARG A 58 1.71 7.42 1.64
N VAL A 59 1.46 7.46 2.94
CA VAL A 59 0.13 7.37 3.55
C VAL A 59 -0.60 8.69 3.37
N GLU A 60 -1.85 8.65 2.93
CA GLU A 60 -2.62 9.85 2.57
C GLU A 60 -3.87 9.93 3.45
N ALA A 61 -4.21 11.13 3.92
CA ALA A 61 -5.27 11.32 4.93
C ALA A 61 -6.67 10.94 4.44
N GLY A 62 -6.90 11.05 3.13
CA GLY A 62 -8.15 10.72 2.46
C GLY A 62 -8.19 9.31 1.87
N ALA A 63 -7.25 8.44 2.24
CA ALA A 63 -7.18 7.12 1.63
C ALA A 63 -8.41 6.26 1.95
N LEU A 64 -8.96 5.64 0.92
CA LEU A 64 -10.11 4.75 1.00
C LEU A 64 -9.72 3.46 1.73
N THR A 65 -10.54 3.08 2.71
CA THR A 65 -10.35 1.84 3.45
C THR A 65 -10.72 0.63 2.60
N THR A 66 -9.92 -0.44 2.69
CA THR A 66 -10.18 -1.72 2.02
C THR A 66 -10.58 -2.82 3.02
N GLU A 67 -11.16 -3.91 2.52
CA GLU A 67 -11.51 -5.07 3.35
C GLU A 67 -10.26 -5.78 3.90
N PRO A 68 -10.30 -6.30 5.14
CA PRO A 68 -9.12 -6.89 5.75
C PRO A 68 -8.48 -8.07 5.00
N ARG A 69 -9.32 -8.92 4.38
CA ARG A 69 -8.92 -10.13 3.67
C ARG A 69 -8.91 -9.99 2.14
N SER A 70 -9.40 -8.87 1.64
CA SER A 70 -9.50 -8.56 0.22
C SER A 70 -9.01 -7.11 0.01
N PRO A 71 -7.70 -6.84 0.08
CA PRO A 71 -7.16 -5.48 0.00
C PRO A 71 -7.44 -4.75 -1.33
N TRP A 72 -7.97 -5.46 -2.32
CA TRP A 72 -8.47 -4.92 -3.59
C TRP A 72 -9.98 -4.56 -3.55
N ARG A 73 -10.73 -4.93 -2.52
CA ARG A 73 -12.12 -4.52 -2.33
C ARG A 73 -12.16 -3.30 -1.41
N ARG A 74 -12.72 -2.20 -1.93
CA ARG A 74 -13.04 -1.01 -1.12
C ARG A 74 -14.15 -1.36 -0.13
N ARG A 75 -14.00 -0.93 1.11
CA ARG A 75 -15.06 -1.07 2.11
C ARG A 75 -16.15 -0.06 1.79
N GLN A 76 -17.33 -0.55 1.45
CA GLN A 76 -18.50 0.30 1.30
C GLN A 76 -18.99 0.68 2.70
N THR A 77 -19.22 1.97 2.94
CA THR A 77 -19.95 2.42 4.12
C THR A 77 -21.41 1.99 3.93
N PRO A 78 -22.05 1.30 4.90
CA PRO A 78 -23.48 1.03 4.80
C PRO A 78 -24.23 2.38 4.76
N THR A 79 -25.12 2.53 3.77
CA THR A 79 -26.04 3.67 3.63
C THR A 79 -27.03 3.73 4.78
#